data_AF-A0A5Q4H5U3-F1
#
_entry.id   AF-A0A5Q4H5U3-F1
#
_cell.length_a   1.000
_cell.length_b   1.000
_cell.length_c   1.000
_cell.angle_alpha   90.00
_cell.angle_beta   90.00
_cell.angle_gamma   90.00
#
_symmetry.space_group_name_H-M   'P 1'
#
loop_
_entity.id
_entity.type
_entity.pdbx_description
1 polymer ?
#
loop_
_entity_poly.entity_id
_entity_poly.type
_entity_poly.pdbx_seq_one_letter_code
_entity_poly.pdbx_strand_id
1 'polypeptide(L)'
;MKRRRNMQLGYDCELAVAQELNALARKGYYVFHDVPADGFNIDHVTVGPTGVVAIETKGRPKPLGKDGRANAKMRFEQGRLQFPGWSERKPLDQATRQAKW
;
A
#
# COMPACT_ATOMS: atom_id res chain seq x y z
N MET A 1 -20.71 -7.74 -10.44
CA MET A 1 -20.51 -6.49 -9.65
C MET A 1 -19.30 -6.53 -8.68
N LYS A 2 -19.08 -7.61 -7.90
CA LYS A 2 -18.01 -7.67 -6.87
C LYS A 2 -16.58 -7.41 -7.40
N ARG A 3 -16.22 -7.96 -8.57
CA ARG A 3 -14.89 -7.76 -9.18
C ARG A 3 -14.60 -6.30 -9.52
N ARG A 4 -15.55 -5.59 -10.15
CA ARG A 4 -15.42 -4.16 -10.46
C ARG A 4 -15.21 -3.32 -9.20
N ARG A 5 -15.97 -3.58 -8.14
CA ARG A 5 -15.84 -2.87 -6.87
C ARG A 5 -14.46 -3.07 -6.22
N ASN A 6 -13.92 -4.29 -6.28
CA ASN A 6 -12.58 -4.57 -5.76
C ASN A 6 -11.49 -3.87 -6.58
N MET A 7 -11.62 -3.84 -7.92
CA MET A 7 -10.68 -3.11 -8.79
C MET A 7 -10.76 -1.60 -8.53
N GLN A 8 -11.97 -1.05 -8.39
CA GLN A 8 -12.17 0.35 -8.03
C GLN A 8 -11.53 0.69 -6.68
N LEU A 9 -11.71 -0.17 -5.66
CA LEU A 9 -11.08 0.03 -4.36
C LEU A 9 -9.55 0.01 -4.44
N GLY A 10 -8.96 -0.88 -5.25
CA GLY A 10 -7.52 -0.91 -5.49
C GLY A 10 -7.04 0.39 -6.13
N TYR A 11 -7.68 0.79 -7.23
CA TYR A 11 -7.40 2.03 -7.93
C TYR A 11 -7.53 3.27 -7.05
N ASP A 12 -8.64 3.41 -6.31
CA ASP A 12 -8.88 4.54 -5.42
C ASP A 12 -7.83 4.60 -4.30
N CYS A 13 -7.38 3.44 -3.81
CA CYS A 13 -6.33 3.35 -2.80
C CYS A 13 -4.98 3.82 -3.36
N GLU A 14 -4.57 3.32 -4.52
CA GLU A 14 -3.33 3.72 -5.20
C GLU A 14 -3.34 5.22 -5.52
N LEU A 15 -4.46 5.73 -6.04
CA LEU A 15 -4.60 7.16 -6.36
C LEU A 15 -4.48 8.04 -5.11
N ALA A 16 -5.15 7.66 -4.02
CA ALA A 16 -5.08 8.41 -2.77
C ALA A 16 -3.66 8.43 -2.18
N VAL A 17 -2.95 7.29 -2.21
CA VAL A 17 -1.56 7.23 -1.74
C VAL A 17 -0.65 8.06 -2.66
N ALA A 18 -0.81 7.97 -3.97
CA ALA A 18 -0.03 8.75 -4.93
C ALA A 18 -0.17 10.27 -4.69
N GLN A 19 -1.39 10.75 -4.45
CA GLN A 19 -1.67 12.15 -4.13
C GLN A 19 -0.94 12.62 -2.87
N GLU A 20 -0.92 11.81 -1.81
CA GLU A 20 -0.21 12.13 -0.57
C GLU A 20 1.32 12.10 -0.76
N LEU A 21 1.83 11.12 -1.51
CA LEU A 21 3.28 11.00 -1.78
C LEU A 21 3.81 12.18 -2.59
N ASN A 22 3.02 12.75 -3.50
CA ASN A 22 3.42 13.94 -4.27
C ASN A 22 3.77 15.15 -3.41
N ALA A 23 3.27 15.23 -2.17
CA ALA A 23 3.68 16.26 -1.23
C ALA A 23 5.17 16.19 -0.86
N LEU A 24 5.82 15.02 -1.02
CA LEU A 24 7.25 14.82 -0.78
C LEU A 24 8.13 15.56 -1.80
N ALA A 25 7.60 15.94 -2.96
CA ALA A 25 8.32 16.78 -3.93
C ALA A 25 8.81 18.08 -3.29
N ARG A 26 8.00 18.69 -2.41
CA ARG A 26 8.37 19.89 -1.65
C ARG A 26 9.49 19.67 -0.63
N LYS A 27 9.80 18.41 -0.33
CA LYS A 27 10.89 17.99 0.57
C LYS A 27 12.12 17.49 -0.20
N GLY A 28 12.17 17.70 -1.51
CA GLY A 28 13.30 17.30 -2.36
C GLY A 28 13.29 15.83 -2.78
N TYR A 29 12.14 15.15 -2.71
CA TYR A 29 12.00 13.79 -3.21
C TYR A 29 11.45 13.79 -4.64
N TYR A 30 11.97 12.90 -5.47
CA TYR A 30 11.33 12.49 -6.70
C TYR A 30 10.40 11.31 -6.40
N VAL A 31 9.20 11.33 -6.97
CA VAL A 31 8.18 10.29 -6.77
C VAL A 31 7.84 9.71 -8.13
N PHE A 32 7.99 8.39 -8.24
CA PHE A 32 7.64 7.60 -9.41
C PHE A 32 6.48 6.67 -9.04
N HIS A 33 5.53 6.52 -9.95
CA HIS A 33 4.38 5.63 -9.78
C HIS A 33 4.37 4.59 -10.89
N ASP A 34 3.83 3.40 -10.61
CA ASP A 34 3.73 2.27 -11.53
C ASP A 34 5.08 1.94 -12.21
N VAL A 35 6.11 1.74 -11.38
CA VAL A 35 7.48 1.54 -11.86
C VAL A 35 7.62 0.11 -12.38
N PRO A 36 7.96 -0.08 -13.66
CA PRO A 36 8.14 -1.42 -14.22
C PRO A 36 9.41 -2.09 -13.67
N ALA A 37 9.30 -3.36 -13.34
CA ALA A 37 10.38 -4.24 -12.90
C ALA A 37 10.31 -5.59 -13.66
N ASP A 38 11.13 -6.56 -13.26
CA ASP A 38 11.22 -7.85 -13.95
C ASP A 38 9.99 -8.73 -13.72
N GLY A 39 8.97 -8.55 -14.58
CA GLY A 39 7.73 -9.33 -14.55
C GLY A 39 6.70 -8.87 -13.52
N PHE A 40 6.89 -7.69 -12.91
CA PHE A 40 5.94 -7.04 -12.01
C PHE A 40 6.15 -5.52 -12.01
N ASN A 41 5.24 -4.77 -11.39
CA ASN A 41 5.41 -3.34 -11.14
C ASN A 41 5.51 -3.07 -9.63
N ILE A 42 6.23 -2.02 -9.28
CA ILE A 42 6.24 -1.44 -7.93
C ILE A 42 5.28 -0.25 -7.95
N ASP A 43 4.27 -0.24 -7.06
CA ASP A 43 3.23 0.79 -7.07
C ASP A 43 3.84 2.19 -7.02
N HIS A 44 4.75 2.46 -6.07
CA HIS A 44 5.46 3.74 -6.00
C HIS A 44 6.92 3.57 -5.55
N VAL A 45 7.80 4.42 -6.09
CA VAL A 45 9.19 4.56 -5.64
C VAL A 45 9.46 6.02 -5.35
N THR A 46 10.04 6.31 -4.19
CA THR A 46 10.52 7.65 -3.85
C THR A 46 12.04 7.67 -3.77
N VAL A 47 12.66 8.71 -4.32
CA VAL A 47 14.11 8.91 -4.35
C VAL A 47 14.41 10.29 -3.78
N GLY A 48 15.20 10.37 -2.72
CA GLY A 48 15.48 11.66 -2.08
C GLY A 48 16.65 11.62 -1.11
N PRO A 49 16.80 12.66 -0.27
CA PRO A 49 17.97 12.85 0.59
C PRO A 49 18.23 11.71 1.58
N THR A 50 17.22 10.92 1.91
CA THR A 50 17.33 9.79 2.85
C THR A 50 17.52 8.43 2.16
N GLY A 51 17.52 8.40 0.82
CA GLY A 51 17.68 7.19 0.02
C GLY A 51 16.49 6.91 -0.89
N VAL A 52 16.34 5.62 -1.24
CA VAL A 52 15.31 5.10 -2.13
C VAL A 52 14.35 4.22 -1.33
N VAL A 53 13.05 4.44 -1.50
CA VAL A 53 12.00 3.66 -0.83
C VAL A 53 10.97 3.17 -1.84
N ALA A 54 10.83 1.85 -1.94
CA ALA A 54 9.73 1.20 -2.65
C ALA A 54 8.51 1.09 -1.72
N ILE A 55 7.33 1.43 -2.24
CA ILE A 55 6.07 1.49 -1.51
C ILE A 55 5.06 0.67 -2.28
N GLU A 56 4.52 -0.36 -1.64
CA GLU A 56 3.41 -1.17 -2.12
C GLU A 56 2.14 -0.74 -1.37
N THR A 57 1.03 -0.62 -2.08
CA THR A 57 -0.25 -0.17 -1.55
C THR A 57 -1.28 -1.29 -1.54
N LYS A 58 -2.11 -1.34 -0.50
CA LYS A 58 -3.14 -2.37 -0.35
C LYS A 58 -4.42 -1.78 0.25
N GLY A 59 -5.40 -1.49 -0.61
CA GLY A 59 -6.72 -1.05 -0.18
C GLY A 59 -7.50 -2.17 0.53
N ARG A 60 -8.16 -1.83 1.64
CA ARG A 60 -9.10 -2.73 2.35
C ARG A 60 -10.40 -1.99 2.64
N PRO A 61 -11.57 -2.60 2.40
CA PRO A 61 -12.82 -2.00 2.80
C PRO A 61 -12.92 -1.98 4.32
N LYS A 62 -13.57 -0.95 4.89
CA LYS A 62 -13.90 -0.97 6.32
C LYS A 62 -14.85 -2.13 6.61
N PRO A 63 -14.66 -2.87 7.72
CA PRO A 63 -15.61 -3.91 8.12
C PRO A 63 -17.01 -3.32 8.33
N LEU A 64 -18.04 -4.04 7.89
CA LEU A 64 -19.44 -3.67 8.10
C LEU A 64 -19.79 -3.97 9.57
N GLY A 65 -20.00 -2.94 10.39
CA GLY A 65 -20.33 -3.08 11.82
C GLY A 65 -20.49 -1.73 12.53
N LYS A 66 -21.07 -1.74 13.74
CA LYS A 66 -21.48 -0.54 14.49
C LYS A 66 -20.35 0.46 14.76
N ASP A 67 -19.09 0.00 14.83
CA ASP A 67 -17.91 0.84 15.06
C ASP A 67 -16.88 0.74 13.92
N GLY A 68 -17.24 1.25 12.74
CA GLY A 68 -16.39 1.20 11.53
C GLY A 68 -15.00 1.86 11.66
N ARG A 69 -14.76 2.74 12.66
CA ARG A 69 -13.43 3.33 12.95
C ARG A 69 -12.55 2.42 13.81
N ALA A 70 -13.11 1.77 14.84
CA ALA A 70 -12.35 0.83 15.67
C ALA A 70 -11.91 -0.39 14.84
N ASN A 71 -12.77 -0.81 13.91
CA ASN A 71 -12.54 -1.96 13.05
C ASN A 71 -11.57 -1.72 11.88
N ALA A 72 -11.04 -0.50 11.73
CA ALA A 72 -10.07 -0.15 10.68
C ALA A 72 -8.61 -0.12 11.18
N LYS A 73 -8.37 -0.33 12.49
CA LYS A 73 -7.02 -0.35 13.04
C LYS A 73 -6.31 -1.66 12.68
N MET A 74 -5.13 -1.54 12.09
CA MET A 74 -4.22 -2.65 11.83
C MET A 74 -2.99 -2.50 12.70
N ARG A 75 -2.47 -3.61 13.23
CA ARG A 75 -1.21 -3.66 13.98
C ARG A 75 -0.22 -4.57 13.24
N PHE A 76 1.04 -4.17 13.22
CA PHE A 76 2.11 -5.04 12.78
C PHE A 76 2.75 -5.71 14.00
N GLU A 77 2.53 -7.01 14.15
CA GLU A 77 3.03 -7.80 15.29
C GLU A 77 3.50 -9.17 14.81
N GLN A 78 4.66 -9.60 15.28
CA GLN A 78 5.23 -10.93 15.00
C GLN A 78 5.30 -11.26 13.48
N GLY A 79 5.64 -10.26 12.66
CA GLY A 79 5.77 -10.45 11.20
C GLY A 79 4.43 -10.62 10.47
N ARG A 80 3.32 -10.15 11.07
CA ARG A 80 1.98 -10.24 10.48
C ARG A 80 1.24 -8.91 10.61
N LEU A 81 0.34 -8.66 9.66
CA LEU A 81 -0.67 -7.62 9.73
C LEU A 81 -1.89 -8.16 10.48
N GLN A 82 -2.12 -7.67 11.69
CA GLN A 82 -3.22 -8.06 12.57
C GLN A 82 -4.37 -7.05 12.40
N PHE A 83 -5.50 -7.53 11.89
CA PHE A 83 -6.75 -6.80 11.83
C PHE A 83 -7.73 -7.35 12.87
N PRO A 84 -8.81 -6.63 13.22
CA PRO A 84 -9.72 -7.05 14.28
C PRO A 84 -10.43 -8.40 14.02
N GLY A 85 -10.57 -8.81 12.76
CA GLY A 85 -11.24 -10.07 12.39
C GLY A 85 -10.39 -11.06 11.60
N TRP A 86 -9.16 -10.70 11.22
CA TRP A 86 -8.27 -11.59 10.47
C TRP A 86 -6.81 -11.16 10.61
N SER A 87 -5.88 -12.04 10.22
CA SER A 87 -4.47 -11.67 10.09
C SER A 87 -3.92 -12.13 8.76
N GLU A 88 -2.96 -11.39 8.21
CA GLU A 88 -2.36 -11.72 6.92
C GLU A 88 -0.86 -11.42 6.89
N ARG A 89 -0.18 -12.11 5.97
CA ARG A 89 1.25 -11.94 5.69
C ARG A 89 1.56 -11.73 4.21
N LYS A 90 0.65 -12.12 3.32
CA LYS A 90 0.85 -12.07 1.86
C LYS A 90 1.35 -10.72 1.34
N PRO A 91 0.84 -9.55 1.79
CA PRO A 91 1.39 -8.26 1.35
C PRO A 91 2.85 -8.06 1.76
N LEU A 92 3.22 -8.49 2.96
CA LEU A 92 4.59 -8.41 3.45
C LEU A 92 5.51 -9.31 2.64
N ASP A 93 5.08 -10.54 2.35
CA ASP A 93 5.84 -11.50 1.54
C ASP A 93 6.03 -10.98 0.10
N GLN A 94 5.01 -10.32 -0.47
CA GLN A 94 5.09 -9.67 -1.78
C GLN A 94 6.12 -8.54 -1.77
N ALA A 95 5.97 -7.57 -0.85
CA ALA A 95 6.88 -6.43 -0.75
C ALA A 95 8.33 -6.88 -0.49
N THR A 96 8.53 -7.89 0.37
CA THR A 96 9.85 -8.47 0.64
C THR A 96 10.47 -9.11 -0.60
N ARG A 97 9.67 -9.78 -1.44
CA ARG A 97 10.16 -10.37 -2.69
C ARG A 97 10.52 -9.29 -3.70
N GLN A 98 9.66 -8.28 -3.87
CA GLN A 98 9.90 -7.18 -4.80
C GLN A 98 11.12 -6.34 -4.41
N ALA A 99 11.39 -6.15 -3.12
CA ALA A 99 12.56 -5.42 -2.63
C ALA A 99 13.92 -6.12 -2.87
N LYS A 100 13.93 -7.36 -3.38
CA LYS A 100 15.16 -8.07 -3.77
C LYS A 100 15.57 -7.85 -5.22
N TRP A 101 14.67 -7.27 -6.02
CA TRP A 101 14.99 -6.76 -7.35
C TRP A 101 15.83 -5.49 -7.19
#